data_AF-A0A9P8F3Z3-F1
#
_entry.id   AF-A0A9P8F3Z3-F1
#
_cell.length_a   1.000
_cell.length_b   1.000
_cell.length_c   1.000
_cell.angle_alpha   90.00
_cell.angle_beta   90.00
_cell.angle_gamma   90.00
#
_symmetry.space_group_name_H-M   'P 1'
#
loop_
_entity.id
_entity.type
_entity.pdbx_description
1 polymer ?
#
loop_
_entity_poly.entity_id
_entity_poly.type
_entity_poly.pdbx_seq_one_letter_code
_entity_poly.pdbx_strand_id
1 'polypeptide(L)'
;DFKVRTSHPDNVPTDEERHSVSAVDMFRSFSQTIDQIIKLEWDDDLQYAKFMTAISKSIGLGIARYCELVEQKFVKEMDRMTPEQEAASRQTRQEKWVQMAKDTWANKEKVEPFQFLPESLVKLNNIEYTTLQLDKLEKEINVDACAEVIQRHAPPINPVKLRQSNKFVFTIKIIEAEDLKACDMNGLSDPYVVLGDEYQKRLAKTRIVYGSLNPRWDETVDISTQGPLNIIATIWDWDALGDHDCVGRTSLKLDPSHFSDYMPREFWLDLDTQGRLLLRVSMEGERDDIQFYFGKAFRTLKRSERDMTRKITDKLSSYIQQVLSRRALRGLLSQGISINTVRGYFQKARPQSIVQGPTPVDIANALKPLFTYFDDNFAIMKQTLTDSAMVMVMTRLWKEVLVTIESLLVPPLSDKPSQQRPLTQQELDIVFKWLQMLFDFFHAVDEEDGTAHGVPLDILKSSKYHDLQNLNFFYFESTENLIRTSESMAKATVARQQARQTRELNRMSAPATLAQHSFSGAASLMGVPSTRRSKSIMLSRNLGTMKKAKEEKRKEAQAEPSDDMILRILRMRPEAERYLKDRSRQKERLAAHAAAELIVRQSLMAQRSMARGR
;
A
#
# COMPACT_ATOMS: atom_id res chain seq x y z
N ASP A 1 -28.43 -6.60 11.89
CA ASP A 1 -28.45 -5.54 10.87
C ASP A 1 -27.19 -4.70 10.90
N PHE A 2 -26.63 -4.36 9.73
CA PHE A 2 -25.48 -3.46 9.60
C PHE A 2 -25.98 -2.02 9.39
N LYS A 3 -26.56 -1.42 10.42
CA LYS A 3 -27.12 -0.07 10.35
C LYS A 3 -26.40 0.85 11.32
N VAL A 4 -26.28 2.12 10.93
CA VAL A 4 -25.87 3.21 11.83
C VAL A 4 -26.94 3.34 12.92
N ARG A 5 -26.49 3.52 14.16
CA ARG A 5 -27.33 3.56 15.36
C ARG A 5 -27.63 5.02 15.74
N THR A 6 -28.26 5.79 14.84
CA THR A 6 -28.64 7.17 15.17
C THR A 6 -29.83 7.19 16.13
N SER A 7 -29.76 8.06 17.13
CA SER A 7 -30.88 8.36 18.04
C SER A 7 -31.99 9.20 17.37
N HIS A 8 -31.65 10.00 16.35
CA HIS A 8 -32.58 10.78 15.51
C HIS A 8 -32.16 10.77 14.04
N PRO A 9 -33.10 10.76 13.06
CA PRO A 9 -32.79 10.73 11.63
C PRO A 9 -31.96 11.91 11.12
N ASP A 10 -32.09 13.08 11.75
CA ASP A 10 -31.48 14.34 11.29
C ASP A 10 -30.15 14.67 12.00
N ASN A 11 -29.76 13.89 13.01
CA ASN A 11 -28.51 14.11 13.74
C ASN A 11 -27.33 13.43 13.04
N VAL A 12 -26.19 14.12 12.96
CA VAL A 12 -24.94 13.49 12.54
C VAL A 12 -24.55 12.44 13.58
N PRO A 13 -24.43 11.15 13.18
CA PRO A 13 -24.09 10.09 14.14
C PRO A 13 -22.68 10.30 14.69
N THR A 14 -22.52 10.06 15.99
CA THR A 14 -21.19 9.98 16.62
C THR A 14 -20.44 8.75 16.12
N ASP A 15 -19.10 8.74 16.23
CA ASP A 15 -18.29 7.58 15.81
C ASP A 15 -18.68 6.28 16.55
N GLU A 16 -19.15 6.38 17.79
CA GLU A 16 -19.67 5.22 18.54
C GLU A 16 -21.00 4.70 17.97
N GLU A 17 -21.79 5.52 17.28
CA GLU A 17 -23.05 5.10 16.67
C GLU A 17 -22.88 4.51 15.26
N ARG A 18 -21.70 4.67 14.65
CA ARG A 18 -21.43 4.29 13.25
C ARG A 18 -21.08 2.82 13.03
N HIS A 19 -20.95 2.03 14.09
CA HIS A 19 -20.78 0.58 14.02
C HIS A 19 -22.07 -0.16 14.44
N SER A 20 -22.24 -1.38 13.94
CA SER A 20 -23.40 -2.21 14.27
C SER A 20 -23.27 -2.92 15.63
N VAL A 21 -24.39 -3.44 16.11
CA VAL A 21 -24.47 -4.21 17.37
C VAL A 21 -23.68 -5.52 17.32
N SER A 22 -23.48 -6.12 16.13
CA SER A 22 -22.78 -7.42 16.05
C SER A 22 -21.34 -7.35 16.51
N ALA A 23 -20.65 -6.23 16.26
CA ALA A 23 -19.29 -6.03 16.74
C ALA A 23 -19.28 -5.84 18.28
N VAL A 24 -20.27 -5.13 18.81
CA VAL A 24 -20.44 -4.92 20.26
C VAL A 24 -20.71 -6.23 20.98
N ASP A 25 -21.65 -7.03 20.48
CA ASP A 25 -22.06 -8.29 21.11
C ASP A 25 -20.90 -9.30 21.12
N MET A 26 -20.11 -9.36 20.04
CA MET A 26 -18.90 -10.19 19.99
C MET A 26 -17.90 -9.81 21.09
N PHE A 27 -17.54 -8.53 21.22
CA PHE A 27 -16.60 -8.11 22.27
C PHE A 27 -17.18 -8.17 23.66
N ARG A 28 -18.49 -7.94 23.82
CA ARG A 28 -19.15 -8.11 25.10
C ARG A 28 -19.01 -9.56 25.58
N SER A 29 -19.18 -10.54 24.69
CA SER A 29 -18.98 -11.95 25.01
C SER A 29 -17.54 -12.25 25.46
N PHE A 30 -16.54 -11.69 24.75
CA PHE A 30 -15.12 -11.84 25.15
C PHE A 30 -14.84 -11.17 26.51
N SER A 31 -15.25 -9.92 26.67
CA SER A 31 -14.97 -9.13 27.88
C SER A 31 -15.65 -9.72 29.11
N GLN A 32 -16.91 -10.18 28.99
CA GLN A 32 -17.61 -10.86 30.08
C GLN A 32 -16.88 -12.12 30.56
N THR A 33 -16.32 -12.89 29.62
CA THR A 33 -15.54 -14.09 29.95
C THR A 33 -14.27 -13.72 30.70
N ILE A 34 -13.54 -12.71 30.22
CA ILE A 34 -12.30 -12.22 30.84
C ILE A 34 -12.56 -11.63 32.23
N ASP A 35 -13.59 -10.81 32.38
CA ASP A 35 -13.98 -10.20 33.66
C ASP A 35 -14.30 -11.25 34.72
N GLN A 36 -14.98 -12.34 34.34
CA GLN A 36 -15.27 -13.44 35.26
C GLN A 36 -14.00 -14.09 35.76
N ILE A 37 -12.99 -14.26 34.90
CA ILE A 37 -11.71 -14.89 35.25
C ILE A 37 -10.89 -13.96 36.13
N ILE A 38 -10.85 -12.66 35.82
CA ILE A 38 -10.15 -11.66 36.64
C ILE A 38 -10.74 -11.64 38.06
N LYS A 39 -12.07 -11.74 38.18
CA LYS A 39 -12.78 -11.78 39.48
C LYS A 39 -12.52 -13.04 40.30
N LEU A 40 -11.94 -14.10 39.73
CA LEU A 40 -11.54 -15.27 40.50
C LEU A 40 -10.31 -15.01 41.37
N GLU A 41 -9.58 -13.90 41.17
CA GLU A 41 -8.37 -13.53 41.91
C GLU A 41 -7.40 -14.71 42.00
N TRP A 42 -7.06 -15.26 40.82
CA TRP A 42 -6.34 -16.53 40.73
C TRP A 42 -4.93 -16.45 41.34
N ASP A 43 -4.68 -17.25 42.37
CA ASP A 43 -3.43 -17.22 43.15
C ASP A 43 -2.16 -17.68 42.40
N ASP A 44 -2.29 -18.53 41.37
CA ASP A 44 -1.16 -19.07 40.61
C ASP A 44 -0.98 -18.33 39.28
N ASP A 45 -0.03 -17.39 39.26
CA ASP A 45 0.31 -16.56 38.10
C ASP A 45 0.64 -17.38 36.84
N LEU A 46 1.27 -18.55 36.99
CA LEU A 46 1.67 -19.38 35.84
C LEU A 46 0.45 -20.10 35.24
N GLN A 47 -0.43 -20.62 36.09
CA GLN A 47 -1.68 -21.23 35.63
C GLN A 47 -2.60 -20.19 35.01
N TYR A 48 -2.73 -19.02 35.65
CA TYR A 48 -3.45 -17.87 35.12
C TYR A 48 -2.93 -17.49 33.74
N ALA A 49 -1.62 -17.25 33.58
CA ALA A 49 -1.05 -16.85 32.30
C ALA A 49 -1.24 -17.90 31.19
N LYS A 50 -1.11 -19.20 31.51
CA LYS A 50 -1.40 -20.29 30.56
C LYS A 50 -2.87 -20.31 30.13
N PHE A 51 -3.78 -20.12 31.09
CA PHE A 51 -5.21 -20.08 30.80
C PHE A 51 -5.58 -18.87 29.94
N MET A 52 -5.05 -17.69 30.28
CA MET A 52 -5.21 -16.47 29.48
C MET A 52 -4.65 -16.64 28.06
N THR A 53 -3.53 -17.36 27.91
CA THR A 53 -2.98 -17.71 26.57
C THR A 53 -3.98 -18.56 25.77
N ALA A 54 -4.57 -19.59 26.38
CA ALA A 54 -5.56 -20.44 25.73
C ALA A 54 -6.83 -19.67 25.34
N ILE A 55 -7.29 -18.74 26.16
CA ILE A 55 -8.44 -17.88 25.84
C ILE A 55 -8.09 -16.91 24.71
N SER A 56 -6.90 -16.34 24.71
CA SER A 56 -6.44 -15.42 23.67
C SER A 56 -6.41 -16.10 22.30
N LYS A 57 -6.08 -17.39 22.24
CA LYS A 57 -6.22 -18.21 21.03
C LYS A 57 -7.68 -18.26 20.56
N SER A 58 -8.62 -18.54 21.45
CA SER A 58 -10.06 -18.60 21.14
C SER A 58 -10.60 -17.25 20.68
N ILE A 59 -10.21 -16.16 21.34
CA ILE A 59 -10.56 -14.78 20.93
C ILE A 59 -10.02 -14.50 19.52
N GLY A 60 -8.76 -14.81 19.27
CA GLY A 60 -8.14 -14.62 17.95
C GLY A 60 -8.83 -15.40 16.84
N LEU A 61 -9.26 -16.65 17.11
CA LEU A 61 -10.06 -17.45 16.17
C LEU A 61 -11.45 -16.85 15.94
N GLY A 62 -12.11 -16.37 17.00
CA GLY A 62 -13.42 -15.71 16.90
C GLY A 62 -13.36 -14.43 16.05
N ILE A 63 -12.34 -13.59 16.27
CA ILE A 63 -12.08 -12.38 15.48
C ILE A 63 -11.82 -12.73 14.02
N ALA A 64 -10.97 -13.73 13.75
CA ALA A 64 -10.68 -14.15 12.38
C ALA A 64 -11.94 -14.61 11.65
N ARG A 65 -12.80 -15.40 12.33
CA ARG A 65 -14.07 -15.83 11.76
C ARG A 65 -15.04 -14.67 11.52
N TYR A 66 -15.07 -13.69 12.42
CA TYR A 66 -15.88 -12.49 12.24
C TYR A 66 -15.43 -11.68 11.03
N CYS A 67 -14.13 -11.42 10.89
CA CYS A 67 -13.55 -10.76 9.72
C CYS A 67 -13.96 -11.46 8.42
N GLU A 68 -13.78 -12.77 8.36
CA GLU A 68 -14.11 -13.58 7.17
C GLU A 68 -15.59 -13.42 6.77
N LEU A 69 -16.51 -13.52 7.73
CA LEU A 69 -17.95 -13.40 7.47
C LEU A 69 -18.37 -11.99 7.06
N VAL A 70 -17.77 -10.96 7.69
CA VAL A 70 -18.04 -9.56 7.37
C VAL A 70 -17.51 -9.21 5.98
N GLU A 71 -16.28 -9.63 5.67
CA GLU A 71 -15.66 -9.45 4.36
C GLU A 71 -16.48 -10.15 3.26
N GLN A 72 -16.89 -11.40 3.45
CA GLN A 72 -17.72 -12.11 2.45
C GLN A 72 -18.99 -11.34 2.09
N LYS A 73 -19.69 -10.78 3.09
CA LYS A 73 -20.88 -9.96 2.87
C LYS A 73 -20.54 -8.65 2.18
N PHE A 74 -19.49 -7.98 2.63
CA PHE A 74 -19.02 -6.73 2.05
C PHE A 74 -18.62 -6.89 0.58
N VAL A 75 -17.82 -7.91 0.25
CA VAL A 75 -17.38 -8.20 -1.12
C VAL A 75 -18.57 -8.48 -2.02
N LYS A 76 -19.53 -9.28 -1.57
CA LYS A 76 -20.76 -9.55 -2.32
C LYS A 76 -21.55 -8.28 -2.64
N GLU A 77 -21.59 -7.32 -1.71
CA GLU A 77 -22.27 -6.02 -1.92
C GLU A 77 -21.48 -5.10 -2.86
N MET A 78 -20.14 -5.10 -2.78
CA MET A 78 -19.27 -4.28 -3.63
C MET A 78 -19.19 -4.80 -5.08
N ASP A 79 -19.28 -6.10 -5.28
CA ASP A 79 -19.22 -6.75 -6.59
C ASP A 79 -20.61 -6.90 -7.23
N ARG A 80 -21.62 -6.20 -6.71
CA ARG A 80 -22.94 -6.11 -7.35
C ARG A 80 -22.81 -5.50 -8.75
N MET A 81 -23.43 -6.15 -9.71
CA MET A 81 -23.50 -5.66 -11.08
C MET A 81 -24.43 -4.46 -11.13
N THR A 82 -24.11 -3.44 -11.95
CA THR A 82 -25.05 -2.34 -12.17
C THR A 82 -26.29 -2.86 -12.91
N PRO A 83 -27.47 -2.22 -12.77
CA PRO A 83 -28.66 -2.62 -13.52
C PRO A 83 -28.43 -2.72 -15.03
N GLU A 84 -27.57 -1.85 -15.58
CA GLU A 84 -27.13 -1.86 -16.98
C GLU A 84 -26.24 -3.06 -17.31
N GLN A 85 -25.31 -3.43 -16.44
CA GLN A 85 -24.46 -4.60 -16.61
C GLN A 85 -25.24 -5.91 -16.43
N GLU A 86 -26.23 -5.95 -15.54
CA GLU A 86 -27.16 -7.07 -15.42
C GLU A 86 -28.01 -7.22 -16.68
N ALA A 87 -28.52 -6.11 -17.23
CA ALA A 87 -29.25 -6.11 -18.51
C ALA A 87 -28.35 -6.58 -19.67
N ALA A 88 -27.12 -6.08 -19.75
CA ALA A 88 -26.15 -6.47 -20.78
C ALA A 88 -25.70 -7.93 -20.62
N SER A 89 -25.61 -8.47 -19.40
CA SER A 89 -25.25 -9.88 -19.16
C SER A 89 -26.32 -10.86 -19.69
N ARG A 90 -27.59 -10.41 -19.73
CA ARG A 90 -28.72 -11.18 -20.24
C ARG A 90 -28.91 -11.08 -21.76
N GLN A 91 -28.16 -10.20 -22.43
CA GLN A 91 -28.28 -9.98 -23.87
C GLN A 91 -27.44 -10.98 -24.69
N THR A 92 -27.98 -11.35 -25.85
CA THR A 92 -27.30 -12.22 -26.81
C THR A 92 -26.18 -11.48 -27.56
N ARG A 93 -25.22 -12.22 -28.17
CA ARG A 93 -24.05 -11.64 -28.86
C ARG A 93 -24.41 -10.60 -29.93
N GLN A 94 -25.54 -10.78 -30.62
CA GLN A 94 -26.00 -9.87 -31.67
C GLN A 94 -26.62 -8.58 -31.09
N GLU A 95 -27.36 -8.70 -29.99
CA GLU A 95 -27.95 -7.56 -29.27
C GLU A 95 -26.88 -6.68 -28.62
N LYS A 96 -25.82 -7.28 -28.04
CA LYS A 96 -24.67 -6.55 -27.48
C LYS A 96 -23.97 -5.67 -28.52
N TRP A 97 -23.83 -6.16 -29.75
CA TRP A 97 -23.20 -5.38 -30.83
C TRP A 97 -24.07 -4.19 -31.26
N VAL A 98 -25.39 -4.40 -31.39
CA VAL A 98 -26.35 -3.33 -31.72
C VAL A 98 -26.42 -2.28 -30.61
N GLN A 99 -26.33 -2.70 -29.35
CA GLN A 99 -26.31 -1.79 -28.21
C GLN A 99 -25.00 -0.99 -28.14
N MET A 100 -23.85 -1.65 -28.34
CA MET A 100 -22.55 -0.97 -28.44
C MET A 100 -22.50 0.02 -29.61
N ALA A 101 -23.15 -0.29 -30.74
CA ALA A 101 -23.31 0.64 -31.87
C ALA A 101 -24.25 1.82 -31.57
N LYS A 102 -25.27 1.63 -30.71
CA LYS A 102 -26.16 2.70 -30.25
C LYS A 102 -25.49 3.60 -29.21
N ASP A 103 -24.76 3.01 -28.27
CA ASP A 103 -24.05 3.73 -27.19
C ASP A 103 -22.87 4.55 -27.75
N THR A 104 -22.27 4.10 -28.86
CA THR A 104 -21.26 4.89 -29.59
C THR A 104 -21.85 6.04 -30.40
N TRP A 105 -23.16 6.04 -30.69
CA TRP A 105 -23.86 7.12 -31.41
C TRP A 105 -24.57 8.11 -30.49
N ALA A 106 -25.04 7.66 -29.32
CA ALA A 106 -25.62 8.52 -28.31
C ALA A 106 -24.53 8.96 -27.32
N ASN A 107 -23.97 10.15 -27.48
CA ASN A 107 -23.06 10.81 -26.53
C ASN A 107 -23.69 11.00 -25.12
N LYS A 108 -23.94 9.92 -24.39
CA LYS A 108 -24.36 9.91 -22.99
C LYS A 108 -23.17 9.42 -22.16
N GLU A 109 -22.14 10.26 -22.05
CA GLU A 109 -21.08 10.12 -21.06
C GLU A 109 -21.61 10.54 -19.67
N LYS A 110 -22.68 9.91 -19.17
CA LYS A 110 -23.07 10.03 -17.76
C LYS A 110 -22.84 8.68 -17.12
N VAL A 111 -21.58 8.44 -16.73
CA VAL A 111 -21.22 7.28 -15.91
C VAL A 111 -21.94 7.47 -14.57
N GLU A 112 -22.89 6.60 -14.25
CA GLU A 112 -23.57 6.67 -12.96
C GLU A 112 -22.57 6.39 -11.82
N PRO A 113 -22.54 7.22 -10.77
CA PRO A 113 -21.74 6.94 -9.59
C PRO A 113 -22.03 5.56 -9.01
N PHE A 114 -20.97 4.84 -8.63
CA PHE A 114 -21.17 3.61 -7.90
C PHE A 114 -21.81 3.96 -6.56
N GLN A 115 -23.09 3.65 -6.40
CA GLN A 115 -23.81 3.96 -5.17
C GLN A 115 -23.28 3.04 -4.06
N PHE A 116 -22.70 3.59 -3.00
CA PHE A 116 -22.34 2.80 -1.83
C PHE A 116 -23.57 2.55 -0.96
N LEU A 117 -23.74 1.30 -0.51
CA LEU A 117 -24.72 1.00 0.52
C LEU A 117 -24.19 1.45 1.88
N PRO A 118 -24.98 2.19 2.69
CA PRO A 118 -24.63 2.49 4.07
C PRO A 118 -24.22 1.24 4.86
N GLU A 119 -24.90 0.11 4.61
CA GLU A 119 -24.64 -1.16 5.25
C GLU A 119 -23.24 -1.71 4.95
N SER A 120 -22.69 -1.43 3.77
CA SER A 120 -21.33 -1.84 3.41
C SER A 120 -20.29 -1.02 4.15
N LEU A 121 -20.55 0.27 4.34
CA LEU A 121 -19.66 1.19 5.04
C LEU A 121 -19.65 0.92 6.56
N VAL A 122 -20.80 0.59 7.14
CA VAL A 122 -20.90 0.12 8.54
C VAL A 122 -20.07 -1.14 8.78
N LYS A 123 -19.91 -2.03 7.79
CA LYS A 123 -19.03 -3.21 7.93
C LYS A 123 -17.57 -2.80 8.09
N LEU A 124 -17.10 -1.74 7.42
CA LEU A 124 -15.75 -1.23 7.61
C LEU A 124 -15.58 -0.66 9.03
N ASN A 125 -16.55 0.12 9.50
CA ASN A 125 -16.56 0.66 10.86
C ASN A 125 -16.56 -0.46 11.92
N ASN A 126 -17.23 -1.58 11.66
CA ASN A 126 -17.18 -2.74 12.55
C ASN A 126 -15.78 -3.31 12.71
N ILE A 127 -14.98 -3.37 11.64
CA ILE A 127 -13.59 -3.85 11.69
C ILE A 127 -12.72 -2.86 12.46
N GLU A 128 -12.90 -1.56 12.23
CA GLU A 128 -12.21 -0.52 12.99
C GLU A 128 -12.55 -0.58 14.48
N TYR A 129 -13.84 -0.61 14.82
CA TYR A 129 -14.31 -0.77 16.20
C TYR A 129 -13.72 -2.03 16.85
N THR A 130 -13.75 -3.15 16.14
CA THR A 130 -13.17 -4.43 16.61
C THR A 130 -11.68 -4.31 16.89
N THR A 131 -10.95 -3.54 16.09
CA THR A 131 -9.53 -3.23 16.33
C THR A 131 -9.34 -2.45 17.62
N LEU A 132 -10.13 -1.40 17.83
CA LEU A 132 -10.05 -0.57 19.04
C LEU A 132 -10.40 -1.34 20.32
N GLN A 133 -11.39 -2.24 20.24
CA GLN A 133 -11.76 -3.08 21.39
C GLN A 133 -10.72 -4.17 21.67
N LEU A 134 -10.08 -4.72 20.64
CA LEU A 134 -8.96 -5.66 20.84
C LEU A 134 -7.80 -4.98 21.57
N ASP A 135 -7.45 -3.75 21.20
CA ASP A 135 -6.40 -2.96 21.86
C ASP A 135 -6.74 -2.63 23.33
N LYS A 136 -8.03 -2.47 23.66
CA LYS A 136 -8.48 -2.29 25.05
C LYS A 136 -8.33 -3.59 25.84
N LEU A 137 -8.82 -4.70 25.28
CA LEU A 137 -8.76 -6.02 25.90
C LEU A 137 -7.32 -6.49 26.14
N GLU A 138 -6.40 -6.20 25.21
CA GLU A 138 -4.96 -6.47 25.36
C GLU A 138 -4.38 -5.80 26.61
N LYS A 139 -4.79 -4.55 26.88
CA LYS A 139 -4.33 -3.78 28.04
C LYS A 139 -4.95 -4.28 29.35
N GLU A 140 -6.25 -4.60 29.33
CA GLU A 140 -6.97 -5.12 30.50
C GLU A 140 -6.39 -6.46 30.97
N ILE A 141 -6.03 -7.34 30.02
CA ILE A 141 -5.43 -8.64 30.33
C ILE A 141 -3.97 -8.53 30.78
N ASN A 142 -3.29 -7.43 30.45
CA ASN A 142 -1.85 -7.25 30.63
C ASN A 142 -1.05 -8.40 29.97
N VAL A 143 -1.20 -8.50 28.65
CA VAL A 143 -0.60 -9.54 27.80
C VAL A 143 0.91 -9.64 27.98
N ASP A 144 1.60 -8.52 28.20
CA ASP A 144 3.05 -8.48 28.42
C ASP A 144 3.45 -9.15 29.74
N ALA A 145 2.73 -8.90 30.83
CA ALA A 145 2.99 -9.53 32.12
C ALA A 145 2.74 -11.05 32.04
N CYS A 146 1.65 -11.47 31.39
CA CYS A 146 1.35 -12.89 31.18
C CYS A 146 2.48 -13.58 30.39
N ALA A 147 2.97 -12.96 29.33
CA ALA A 147 4.08 -13.48 28.53
C ALA A 147 5.38 -13.57 29.34
N GLU A 148 5.67 -12.57 30.18
CA GLU A 148 6.86 -12.55 31.04
C GLU A 148 6.83 -13.67 32.09
N VAL A 149 5.68 -13.88 32.75
CA VAL A 149 5.50 -14.97 33.72
C VAL A 149 5.75 -16.33 33.06
N ILE A 150 5.15 -16.57 31.90
CA ILE A 150 5.37 -17.82 31.14
C ILE A 150 6.85 -17.98 30.80
N GLN A 151 7.53 -16.90 30.39
CA GLN A 151 8.95 -16.95 30.04
C GLN A 151 9.85 -17.23 31.24
N ARG A 152 9.55 -16.68 32.42
CA ARG A 152 10.31 -16.91 33.66
C ARG A 152 10.21 -18.37 34.13
N HIS A 153 9.06 -19.00 33.93
CA HIS A 153 8.80 -20.39 34.30
C HIS A 153 9.07 -21.39 33.16
N ALA A 154 9.42 -20.92 31.97
CA ALA A 154 9.76 -21.78 30.85
C ALA A 154 11.07 -22.52 31.15
N PRO A 155 11.14 -23.86 30.96
CA PRO A 155 12.41 -24.57 31.05
C PRO A 155 13.39 -23.98 30.03
N PRO A 156 14.71 -24.02 30.28
CA PRO A 156 15.70 -23.57 29.30
C PRO A 156 15.39 -24.24 27.96
N ILE A 157 15.23 -23.41 26.93
CA ILE A 157 14.79 -23.84 25.60
C ILE A 157 15.76 -24.93 25.14
N ASN A 158 15.32 -26.18 25.18
CA ASN A 158 16.05 -27.26 24.56
C ASN A 158 15.97 -27.01 23.04
N PRO A 159 17.06 -26.74 22.32
CA PRO A 159 17.04 -26.44 20.88
C PRO A 159 16.44 -27.59 20.05
N VAL A 160 16.29 -28.77 20.65
CA VAL A 160 15.60 -29.93 20.10
C VAL A 160 14.07 -29.78 20.07
N LYS A 161 13.45 -29.09 21.04
CA LYS A 161 11.99 -28.91 21.10
C LYS A 161 11.47 -27.80 20.17
N LEU A 162 12.29 -26.79 19.84
CA LEU A 162 11.94 -25.79 18.82
C LEU A 162 11.77 -26.43 17.43
N ARG A 163 12.39 -27.59 17.19
CA ARG A 163 12.23 -28.41 15.98
C ARG A 163 10.90 -29.20 15.94
N GLN A 164 10.10 -29.20 17.00
CA GLN A 164 8.85 -29.97 17.10
C GLN A 164 7.57 -29.13 16.89
N SER A 165 7.70 -27.81 16.68
CA SER A 165 6.60 -27.04 16.10
C SER A 165 6.43 -27.48 14.66
N ASN A 166 5.61 -28.51 14.43
CA ASN A 166 5.29 -29.03 13.09
C ASN A 166 4.34 -28.10 12.34
N LYS A 167 4.20 -26.82 12.71
CA LYS A 167 3.39 -25.84 12.00
C LYS A 167 4.11 -24.50 11.98
N PHE A 168 4.30 -23.97 10.78
CA PHE A 168 4.88 -22.67 10.49
C PHE A 168 3.86 -21.88 9.70
N VAL A 169 3.68 -20.61 10.05
CA VAL A 169 2.83 -19.70 9.26
C VAL A 169 3.74 -18.75 8.50
N PHE A 170 3.71 -18.83 7.18
CA PHE A 170 4.38 -17.89 6.30
C PHE A 170 3.40 -16.83 5.83
N THR A 171 3.69 -15.58 6.14
CA THR A 171 2.97 -14.44 5.58
C THR A 171 3.70 -14.01 4.31
N ILE A 172 3.02 -14.11 3.18
CA ILE A 172 3.52 -13.75 1.86
C ILE A 172 2.77 -12.53 1.38
N LYS A 173 3.49 -11.42 1.20
CA LYS A 173 2.99 -10.22 0.56
C LYS A 173 3.42 -10.21 -0.90
N ILE A 174 2.45 -10.29 -1.81
CA ILE A 174 2.61 -10.12 -3.25
C ILE A 174 2.60 -8.61 -3.50
N ILE A 175 3.77 -8.01 -3.71
CA ILE A 175 3.92 -6.55 -3.74
C ILE A 175 3.63 -6.04 -5.14
N GLU A 176 4.49 -6.38 -6.09
CA GLU A 176 4.43 -5.86 -7.45
C GLU A 176 5.15 -6.79 -8.44
N ALA A 177 4.88 -6.60 -9.72
CA ALA A 177 5.71 -7.13 -10.78
C ALA A 177 6.23 -6.00 -11.67
N GLU A 178 7.34 -6.25 -12.35
CA GLU A 178 7.97 -5.33 -13.27
C GLU A 178 8.23 -6.00 -14.61
N ASP A 179 8.09 -5.21 -15.68
CA ASP A 179 8.42 -5.59 -17.06
C ASP A 179 7.72 -6.87 -17.54
N LEU A 180 6.44 -7.03 -17.21
CA LEU A 180 5.65 -8.15 -17.69
C LEU A 180 5.56 -8.18 -19.22
N LYS A 181 5.37 -9.38 -19.77
CA LYS A 181 5.04 -9.58 -21.17
C LYS A 181 3.69 -8.90 -21.47
N ALA A 182 3.64 -8.09 -22.53
CA ALA A 182 2.38 -7.58 -23.06
C ALA A 182 1.68 -8.68 -23.87
N CYS A 183 0.48 -9.08 -23.46
CA CYS A 183 -0.34 -10.02 -24.23
C CYS A 183 -1.47 -9.32 -24.98
N ASP A 184 -1.91 -8.13 -24.54
CA ASP A 184 -2.98 -7.38 -25.20
C ASP A 184 -2.51 -6.62 -26.46
N MET A 185 -3.44 -6.42 -27.39
CA MET A 185 -3.23 -5.62 -28.61
C MET A 185 -2.86 -4.15 -28.35
N ASN A 186 -3.16 -3.64 -27.16
CA ASN A 186 -2.82 -2.28 -26.73
C ASN A 186 -1.35 -2.17 -26.26
N GLY A 187 -0.60 -3.28 -26.23
CA GLY A 187 0.78 -3.34 -25.73
C GLY A 187 0.89 -3.35 -24.20
N LEU A 188 -0.18 -3.69 -23.49
CA LEU A 188 -0.28 -3.83 -22.04
C LEU A 188 -0.76 -5.26 -21.69
N SER A 189 -1.09 -5.47 -20.42
CA SER A 189 -1.73 -6.68 -19.88
C SER A 189 -2.59 -6.28 -18.70
N ASP A 190 -3.55 -7.14 -18.36
CA ASP A 190 -4.43 -7.10 -17.20
C ASP A 190 -4.01 -8.17 -16.14
N PRO A 191 -2.81 -8.08 -15.54
CA PRO A 191 -2.23 -9.19 -14.80
C PRO A 191 -2.86 -9.46 -13.42
N TYR A 192 -2.95 -10.74 -13.07
CA TYR A 192 -3.22 -11.25 -11.72
C TYR A 192 -2.33 -12.45 -11.37
N VAL A 193 -2.01 -12.61 -10.08
CA VAL A 193 -1.17 -13.70 -9.57
C VAL A 193 -2.02 -14.79 -8.94
N VAL A 194 -1.74 -16.05 -9.28
CA VAL A 194 -2.25 -17.24 -8.61
C VAL A 194 -1.08 -17.91 -7.90
N LEU A 195 -1.19 -18.06 -6.58
CA LEU A 195 -0.26 -18.85 -5.78
C LEU A 195 -0.79 -20.28 -5.67
N GLY A 196 0.03 -21.25 -6.06
CA GLY A 196 -0.21 -22.68 -5.89
C GLY A 196 0.87 -23.34 -5.06
N ASP A 197 0.57 -24.52 -4.50
CA ASP A 197 1.58 -25.42 -3.95
C ASP A 197 2.22 -26.31 -5.03
N GLU A 198 3.14 -27.19 -4.63
CA GLU A 198 3.80 -28.19 -5.47
C GLU A 198 2.84 -29.10 -6.23
N TYR A 199 1.62 -29.29 -5.71
CA TYR A 199 0.56 -30.11 -6.29
C TYR A 199 -0.47 -29.28 -7.06
N GLN A 200 -0.14 -28.01 -7.37
CA GLN A 200 -1.01 -27.05 -8.06
C GLN A 200 -2.33 -26.74 -7.31
N LYS A 201 -2.41 -27.04 -6.01
CA LYS A 201 -3.54 -26.60 -5.19
C LYS A 201 -3.46 -25.09 -5.03
N ARG A 202 -4.51 -24.40 -5.45
CA ARG A 202 -4.62 -22.94 -5.35
C ARG A 202 -4.67 -22.50 -3.89
N LEU A 203 -3.65 -21.75 -3.48
CA LEU A 203 -3.51 -21.16 -2.15
C LEU A 203 -4.10 -19.74 -2.10
N ALA A 204 -3.87 -18.95 -3.15
CA ALA A 204 -4.42 -17.60 -3.27
C ALA A 204 -4.56 -17.16 -4.74
N LYS A 205 -5.39 -16.16 -4.97
CA LYS A 205 -5.46 -15.40 -6.23
C LYS A 205 -5.57 -13.93 -5.89
N THR A 206 -4.76 -13.09 -6.52
CA THR A 206 -4.87 -11.64 -6.39
C THR A 206 -5.97 -11.08 -7.27
N ARG A 207 -6.30 -9.81 -7.08
CA ARG A 207 -7.11 -9.09 -8.08
C ARG A 207 -6.36 -8.92 -9.39
N ILE A 208 -7.13 -8.53 -10.39
CA ILE A 208 -6.68 -8.11 -11.72
C ILE A 208 -6.29 -6.63 -11.65
N VAL A 209 -5.12 -6.29 -12.16
CA VAL A 209 -4.70 -4.89 -12.34
C VAL A 209 -4.76 -4.59 -13.83
N TYR A 210 -5.71 -3.74 -14.24
CA TYR A 210 -5.92 -3.47 -15.66
C TYR A 210 -4.81 -2.59 -16.27
N GLY A 211 -4.44 -2.89 -17.52
CA GLY A 211 -3.60 -2.06 -18.39
C GLY A 211 -2.22 -1.74 -17.81
N SER A 212 -1.55 -2.71 -17.20
CA SER A 212 -0.25 -2.49 -16.57
C SER A 212 0.74 -3.64 -16.74
N LEU A 213 1.92 -3.31 -17.29
CA LEU A 213 3.08 -4.20 -17.30
C LEU A 213 3.90 -4.12 -16.00
N ASN A 214 3.55 -3.20 -15.11
CA ASN A 214 4.22 -3.02 -13.81
C ASN A 214 3.15 -2.97 -12.70
N PRO A 215 2.36 -4.03 -12.54
CA PRO A 215 1.22 -4.04 -11.62
C PRO A 215 1.68 -4.02 -10.16
N ARG A 216 0.96 -3.29 -9.32
CA ARG A 216 1.13 -3.32 -7.85
C ARG A 216 -0.08 -3.99 -7.22
N TRP A 217 0.10 -5.18 -6.66
CA TRP A 217 -0.97 -5.87 -5.94
C TRP A 217 -1.01 -5.49 -4.48
N ASP A 218 0.11 -5.43 -3.76
CA ASP A 218 0.14 -5.18 -2.31
C ASP A 218 -0.78 -6.10 -1.47
N GLU A 219 -1.04 -7.32 -1.95
CA GLU A 219 -1.92 -8.29 -1.30
C GLU A 219 -1.13 -9.22 -0.40
N THR A 220 -1.73 -9.70 0.70
CA THR A 220 -1.03 -10.52 1.69
C THR A 220 -1.82 -11.80 1.97
N VAL A 221 -1.17 -12.95 1.88
CA VAL A 221 -1.73 -14.26 2.21
C VAL A 221 -0.91 -14.89 3.35
N ASP A 222 -1.59 -15.62 4.23
CA ASP A 222 -0.92 -16.48 5.21
C ASP A 222 -1.03 -17.94 4.78
N ILE A 223 0.09 -18.65 4.75
CA ILE A 223 0.19 -20.05 4.35
C ILE A 223 0.72 -20.82 5.56
N SER A 224 -0.09 -21.75 6.05
CA SER A 224 0.30 -22.66 7.13
C SER A 224 0.89 -23.95 6.54
N THR A 225 2.12 -24.29 6.93
CA THR A 225 2.82 -25.50 6.46
C THR A 225 3.43 -26.26 7.62
N GLN A 226 3.58 -27.58 7.47
CA GLN A 226 4.22 -28.43 8.49
C GLN A 226 5.72 -28.67 8.27
N GLY A 227 6.24 -28.17 7.15
CA GLY A 227 7.64 -28.30 6.76
C GLY A 227 7.98 -27.40 5.57
N PRO A 228 9.11 -27.63 4.89
CA PRO A 228 9.44 -26.92 3.67
C PRO A 228 8.33 -27.07 2.62
N LEU A 229 7.92 -25.96 2.01
CA LEU A 229 6.89 -25.92 0.97
C LEU A 229 7.38 -25.09 -0.20
N ASN A 230 7.43 -25.65 -1.42
CA ASN A 230 7.62 -24.83 -2.61
C ASN A 230 6.28 -24.23 -3.04
N ILE A 231 6.26 -22.91 -3.20
CA ILE A 231 5.13 -22.20 -3.78
C ILE A 231 5.45 -21.84 -5.22
N ILE A 232 4.42 -21.92 -6.07
CA ILE A 232 4.49 -21.51 -7.48
C ILE A 232 3.59 -20.29 -7.64
N ALA A 233 4.17 -19.17 -8.05
CA ALA A 233 3.44 -17.97 -8.41
C ALA A 233 3.29 -17.93 -9.93
N THR A 234 2.05 -18.00 -10.41
CA THR A 234 1.72 -17.86 -11.84
C THR A 234 1.03 -16.53 -12.07
N ILE A 235 1.55 -15.74 -13.00
CA ILE A 235 0.94 -14.50 -13.47
C ILE A 235 0.13 -14.82 -14.73
N TRP A 236 -1.13 -14.42 -14.69
CA TRP A 236 -2.10 -14.57 -15.77
C TRP A 236 -2.56 -13.20 -16.25
N ASP A 237 -2.81 -13.09 -17.53
CA ASP A 237 -3.47 -11.95 -18.16
C ASP A 237 -4.99 -12.18 -18.15
N TRP A 238 -5.76 -11.18 -17.74
CA TRP A 238 -7.21 -11.31 -17.73
C TRP A 238 -7.82 -10.83 -19.05
N ASP A 239 -8.26 -11.78 -19.86
CA ASP A 239 -9.10 -11.48 -21.02
C ASP A 239 -10.60 -11.46 -20.70
N ALA A 240 -11.29 -10.41 -21.14
CA ALA A 240 -12.75 -10.30 -21.06
C ALA A 240 -13.49 -11.30 -21.99
N LEU A 241 -12.80 -11.75 -23.06
CA LEU A 241 -13.33 -12.64 -24.08
C LEU A 241 -12.27 -13.70 -24.44
N GLY A 242 -12.34 -14.89 -23.85
CA GLY A 242 -11.45 -16.01 -24.17
C GLY A 242 -10.86 -16.66 -22.93
N ASP A 243 -9.84 -17.49 -23.16
CA ASP A 243 -9.00 -18.04 -22.09
C ASP A 243 -7.94 -17.01 -21.67
N HIS A 244 -7.60 -17.00 -20.39
CA HIS A 244 -6.57 -16.12 -19.83
C HIS A 244 -5.17 -16.54 -20.28
N ASP A 245 -4.38 -15.58 -20.79
CA ASP A 245 -3.02 -15.85 -21.21
C ASP A 245 -2.05 -16.02 -20.02
N CYS A 246 -1.19 -17.04 -20.06
CA CYS A 246 -0.14 -17.18 -19.05
C CYS A 246 1.00 -16.20 -19.35
N VAL A 247 1.13 -15.16 -18.52
CA VAL A 247 2.18 -14.14 -18.65
C VAL A 247 3.54 -14.73 -18.27
N GLY A 248 3.60 -15.47 -17.14
CA GLY A 248 4.83 -16.08 -16.64
C GLY A 248 4.67 -16.78 -15.29
N ARG A 249 5.65 -17.58 -14.89
CA ARG A 249 5.69 -18.35 -13.64
C ARG A 249 7.03 -18.19 -12.93
N THR A 250 6.97 -18.24 -11.61
CA THR A 250 8.16 -18.35 -10.77
C THR A 250 7.87 -19.22 -9.53
N SER A 251 8.91 -19.65 -8.83
CA SER A 251 8.77 -20.50 -7.65
C SER A 251 9.67 -20.04 -6.51
N LEU A 252 9.22 -20.26 -5.28
CA LEU A 252 9.97 -19.92 -4.07
C LEU A 252 9.81 -21.03 -3.04
N LYS A 253 10.93 -21.49 -2.47
CA LYS A 253 10.93 -22.45 -1.38
C LYS A 253 10.74 -21.75 -0.03
N LEU A 254 9.64 -22.04 0.64
CA LEU A 254 9.37 -21.64 2.02
C LEU A 254 9.99 -22.67 2.96
N ASP A 255 11.26 -22.50 3.29
CA ASP A 255 11.99 -23.39 4.21
C ASP A 255 12.09 -22.77 5.61
N PRO A 256 11.48 -23.36 6.66
CA PRO A 256 11.54 -22.81 8.01
C PRO A 256 12.96 -22.56 8.53
N SER A 257 13.95 -23.33 8.07
CA SER A 257 15.35 -23.12 8.45
C SER A 257 15.89 -21.77 7.94
N HIS A 258 15.51 -21.38 6.73
CA HIS A 258 15.94 -20.13 6.08
C HIS A 258 15.26 -18.88 6.65
N PHE A 259 14.11 -19.04 7.32
CA PHE A 259 13.35 -17.94 7.92
C PHE A 259 13.31 -18.00 9.46
N SER A 260 14.23 -18.77 10.06
CA SER A 260 14.32 -18.99 11.51
C SER A 260 14.67 -17.73 12.33
N ASP A 261 15.12 -16.68 11.67
CA ASP A 261 15.34 -15.34 12.25
C ASP A 261 14.05 -14.52 12.39
N TYR A 262 12.92 -15.01 11.85
CA TYR A 262 11.62 -14.34 11.83
C TYR A 262 11.63 -12.95 11.18
N MET A 263 12.68 -12.65 10.40
CA MET A 263 12.79 -11.37 9.72
C MET A 263 12.08 -11.45 8.36
N PRO A 264 11.29 -10.43 7.98
CA PRO A 264 10.75 -10.34 6.63
C PRO A 264 11.87 -10.22 5.61
N ARG A 265 11.80 -11.02 4.54
CA ARG A 265 12.73 -11.03 3.43
C ARG A 265 12.00 -10.69 2.14
N GLU A 266 12.64 -9.92 1.29
CA GLU A 266 12.13 -9.54 -0.03
C GLU A 266 12.86 -10.33 -1.11
N PHE A 267 12.09 -10.86 -2.05
CA PHE A 267 12.58 -11.67 -3.15
C PHE A 267 12.04 -11.07 -4.44
N TRP A 268 12.95 -10.53 -5.25
CA TRP A 268 12.70 -10.34 -6.67
C TRP A 268 12.94 -11.69 -7.35
N LEU A 269 11.87 -12.25 -7.92
CA LEU A 269 11.87 -13.54 -8.56
C LEU A 269 11.62 -13.35 -10.04
N ASP A 270 12.58 -13.71 -10.87
CA ASP A 270 12.42 -13.65 -12.32
C ASP A 270 11.36 -14.67 -12.76
N LEU A 271 10.56 -14.25 -13.73
CA LEU A 271 9.58 -15.12 -14.38
C LEU A 271 10.29 -15.95 -15.45
N ASP A 272 9.79 -17.17 -15.69
CA ASP A 272 10.27 -18.06 -16.75
C ASP A 272 10.16 -17.45 -18.16
N THR A 273 9.31 -16.45 -18.33
CA THR A 273 9.10 -15.70 -19.56
C THR A 273 9.81 -14.33 -19.54
N GLN A 274 9.08 -13.26 -19.19
CA GLN A 274 9.55 -11.88 -19.15
C GLN A 274 9.01 -11.21 -17.90
N GLY A 275 9.88 -10.44 -17.25
CA GLY A 275 9.57 -9.67 -16.06
C GLY A 275 9.93 -10.41 -14.79
N ARG A 276 9.64 -9.77 -13.67
CA ARG A 276 9.97 -10.26 -12.33
C ARG A 276 8.89 -9.91 -11.33
N LEU A 277 8.72 -10.74 -10.32
CA LEU A 277 7.73 -10.61 -9.25
C LEU A 277 8.42 -10.34 -7.92
N LEU A 278 8.00 -9.29 -7.21
CA LEU A 278 8.44 -8.99 -5.86
C LEU A 278 7.52 -9.63 -4.83
N LEU A 279 8.04 -10.60 -4.11
CA LEU A 279 7.40 -11.21 -2.93
C LEU A 279 8.14 -10.80 -1.66
N ARG A 280 7.40 -10.39 -0.63
CA ARG A 280 7.94 -10.28 0.74
C ARG A 280 7.41 -11.42 1.58
N VAL A 281 8.30 -12.25 2.10
CA VAL A 281 7.96 -13.41 2.93
C VAL A 281 8.48 -13.18 4.33
N SER A 282 7.62 -13.39 5.32
CA SER A 282 8.01 -13.48 6.73
C SER A 282 7.46 -14.76 7.32
N MET A 283 8.25 -15.41 8.17
CA MET A 283 7.79 -16.54 8.96
C MET A 283 7.35 -16.04 10.33
N GLU A 284 6.20 -16.51 10.78
CA GLU A 284 5.77 -16.37 12.16
C GLU A 284 5.97 -17.74 12.83
N GLY A 285 6.86 -17.78 13.81
CA GLY A 285 6.98 -18.95 14.68
C GLY A 285 5.81 -18.96 15.63
N GLU A 286 5.15 -20.11 15.76
CA GLU A 286 4.26 -20.39 16.89
C GLU A 286 5.12 -20.44 18.16
N ARG A 287 5.55 -19.28 18.67
CA ARG A 287 5.60 -19.14 20.13
C ARG A 287 4.13 -19.12 20.47
N ASP A 288 3.60 -20.28 20.87
CA ASP A 288 2.22 -20.46 21.32
C ASP A 288 2.03 -19.68 22.63
N ASP A 289 2.22 -18.36 22.56
CA ASP A 289 2.23 -17.39 23.64
C ASP A 289 1.14 -16.35 23.40
N ILE A 290 0.75 -15.70 24.49
CA ILE A 290 -0.37 -14.76 24.49
C ILE A 290 -0.17 -13.59 23.52
N GLN A 291 1.06 -13.07 23.41
CA GLN A 291 1.44 -11.99 22.51
C GLN A 291 1.26 -12.37 21.03
N PHE A 292 1.58 -13.61 20.67
CA PHE A 292 1.39 -14.10 19.31
C PHE A 292 -0.09 -14.07 18.89
N TYR A 293 -1.00 -14.52 19.76
CA TYR A 293 -2.43 -14.55 19.44
C TYR A 293 -3.05 -13.17 19.28
N PHE A 294 -2.74 -12.24 20.19
CA PHE A 294 -3.18 -10.84 20.06
C PHE A 294 -2.60 -10.18 18.81
N GLY A 295 -1.30 -10.36 18.57
CA GLY A 295 -0.65 -9.84 17.38
C GLY A 295 -1.26 -10.41 16.09
N LYS A 296 -1.60 -11.70 16.05
CA LYS A 296 -2.25 -12.35 14.91
C LYS A 296 -3.64 -11.80 14.67
N ALA A 297 -4.46 -11.67 15.72
CA ALA A 297 -5.80 -11.09 15.62
C ALA A 297 -5.76 -9.65 15.10
N PHE A 298 -4.84 -8.83 15.62
CA PHE A 298 -4.62 -7.46 15.16
C PHE A 298 -4.22 -7.39 13.68
N ARG A 299 -3.28 -8.25 13.25
CA ARG A 299 -2.86 -8.31 11.84
C ARG A 299 -4.00 -8.71 10.91
N THR A 300 -4.84 -9.66 11.32
CA THR A 300 -6.05 -10.05 10.58
C THR A 300 -6.98 -8.84 10.41
N LEU A 301 -7.29 -8.13 11.50
CA LEU A 301 -8.15 -6.94 11.44
C LEU A 301 -7.59 -5.84 10.54
N LYS A 302 -6.30 -5.52 10.66
CA LYS A 302 -5.65 -4.52 9.81
C LYS A 302 -5.56 -4.93 8.35
N ARG A 303 -5.49 -6.23 8.06
CA ARG A 303 -5.61 -6.73 6.69
C ARG A 303 -7.03 -6.50 6.17
N SER A 304 -8.04 -6.92 6.93
CA SER A 304 -9.46 -6.72 6.61
C SER A 304 -9.80 -5.25 6.32
N GLU A 305 -9.41 -4.35 7.21
CA GLU A 305 -9.60 -2.90 7.09
C GLU A 305 -8.97 -2.36 5.79
N ARG A 306 -7.72 -2.74 5.51
CA ARG A 306 -6.99 -2.30 4.31
C ARG A 306 -7.62 -2.82 3.03
N ASP A 307 -8.06 -4.08 3.02
CA ASP A 307 -8.60 -4.75 1.84
C ASP A 307 -10.03 -4.26 1.54
N MET A 308 -10.83 -3.99 2.58
CA MET A 308 -12.13 -3.32 2.43
C MET A 308 -11.98 -1.88 1.94
N THR A 309 -11.09 -1.09 2.56
CA THR A 309 -10.80 0.29 2.13
C THR A 309 -10.33 0.33 0.68
N ARG A 310 -9.48 -0.64 0.27
CA ARG A 310 -9.08 -0.79 -1.12
C ARG A 310 -10.28 -0.94 -2.05
N LYS A 311 -11.16 -1.90 -1.76
CA LYS A 311 -12.31 -2.20 -2.62
C LYS A 311 -13.22 -0.97 -2.78
N ILE A 312 -13.38 -0.16 -1.73
CA ILE A 312 -14.07 1.14 -1.82
C ILE A 312 -13.35 2.06 -2.81
N THR A 313 -12.04 2.26 -2.64
CA THR A 313 -11.29 3.17 -3.51
C THR A 313 -11.21 2.70 -4.94
N ASP A 314 -11.08 1.40 -5.19
CA ASP A 314 -10.99 0.83 -6.54
C ASP A 314 -12.24 1.16 -7.38
N LYS A 315 -13.43 1.25 -6.75
CA LYS A 315 -14.68 1.65 -7.43
C LYS A 315 -14.67 3.11 -7.88
N LEU A 316 -14.00 3.98 -7.12
CA LEU A 316 -13.88 5.40 -7.42
C LEU A 316 -12.71 5.68 -8.39
N SER A 317 -11.64 4.87 -8.33
CA SER A 317 -10.42 5.04 -9.13
C SER A 317 -10.64 4.91 -10.63
N SER A 318 -11.59 4.07 -11.07
CA SER A 318 -11.92 3.93 -12.50
C SER A 318 -12.36 5.27 -13.12
N TYR A 319 -13.16 6.04 -12.38
CA TYR A 319 -13.62 7.35 -12.82
C TYR A 319 -12.51 8.40 -12.79
N ILE A 320 -11.61 8.34 -11.80
CA ILE A 320 -10.41 9.17 -11.75
C ILE A 320 -9.58 8.97 -13.02
N GLN A 321 -9.32 7.72 -13.42
CA GLN A 321 -8.53 7.40 -14.62
C GLN A 321 -9.20 7.84 -15.91
N GLN A 322 -10.54 7.85 -15.97
CA GLN A 322 -11.29 8.34 -17.13
C GLN A 322 -11.12 9.86 -17.31
N VAL A 323 -11.33 10.63 -16.23
CA VAL A 323 -11.26 12.09 -16.24
C VAL A 323 -9.81 12.58 -16.36
N LEU A 324 -8.89 11.97 -15.61
CA LEU A 324 -7.46 12.28 -15.65
C LEU A 324 -6.76 11.41 -16.70
N SER A 325 -7.11 11.61 -17.98
CA SER A 325 -6.56 10.86 -19.10
C SER A 325 -5.93 11.76 -20.17
N ARG A 326 -4.98 11.21 -20.93
CA ARG A 326 -4.43 11.90 -22.13
C ARG A 326 -5.52 12.19 -23.16
N ARG A 327 -6.60 11.42 -23.19
CA ARG A 327 -7.78 11.66 -24.04
C ARG A 327 -8.51 12.93 -23.60
N ALA A 328 -8.80 13.05 -22.30
CA ALA A 328 -9.44 14.24 -21.73
C ALA A 328 -8.59 15.50 -21.95
N LEU A 329 -7.27 15.39 -21.74
CA LEU A 329 -6.32 16.48 -21.99
C LEU A 329 -6.34 16.94 -23.46
N ARG A 330 -6.31 16.01 -24.41
CA ARG A 330 -6.43 16.32 -25.85
C ARG A 330 -7.79 16.92 -26.20
N GLY A 331 -8.87 16.43 -25.58
CA GLY A 331 -10.22 16.97 -25.75
C GLY A 331 -10.33 18.43 -25.33
N LEU A 332 -9.71 18.78 -24.20
CA LEU A 332 -9.66 20.16 -23.72
C LEU A 332 -8.88 21.08 -24.68
N LEU A 333 -7.77 20.59 -25.24
CA LEU A 333 -6.96 21.35 -26.20
C LEU A 333 -7.61 21.46 -27.58
N SER A 334 -8.38 20.45 -28.01
CA SER A 334 -9.10 20.48 -29.29
C SER A 334 -10.38 21.33 -29.24
N GLN A 335 -11.00 21.50 -28.06
CA GLN A 335 -12.15 22.40 -27.88
C GLN A 335 -11.81 23.88 -28.11
N GLY A 336 -10.54 24.28 -27.98
CA GLY A 336 -10.06 25.61 -28.41
C GLY A 336 -10.08 25.83 -29.93
N ILE A 337 -10.24 24.76 -30.72
CA ILE A 337 -10.39 24.79 -32.17
C ILE A 337 -11.88 24.63 -32.50
N SER A 338 -12.70 25.62 -32.15
CA SER A 338 -14.12 25.61 -32.53
C SER A 338 -14.28 25.53 -34.06
N ILE A 339 -15.21 24.71 -34.55
CA ILE A 339 -15.62 24.60 -35.96
C ILE A 339 -15.99 25.96 -36.59
N ASN A 340 -16.32 26.97 -35.77
CA ASN A 340 -16.52 28.35 -36.23
C ASN A 340 -15.24 29.03 -36.72
N THR A 341 -14.07 28.67 -36.19
CA THR A 341 -12.77 29.15 -36.68
C THR A 341 -12.46 28.55 -38.05
N VAL A 342 -12.79 27.26 -38.26
CA VAL A 342 -12.53 26.57 -39.53
C VAL A 342 -13.44 27.06 -40.68
N ARG A 343 -14.68 27.51 -40.38
CA ARG A 343 -15.53 28.18 -41.37
C ARG A 343 -15.01 29.56 -41.82
N GLY A 344 -14.25 30.26 -40.97
CA GLY A 344 -13.60 31.53 -41.32
C GLY A 344 -12.35 31.37 -42.21
N TYR A 345 -11.73 30.19 -42.24
CA TYR A 345 -10.51 29.94 -43.03
C TYR A 345 -10.73 29.95 -44.55
N PHE A 346 -11.98 29.80 -45.03
CA PHE A 346 -12.30 29.86 -46.46
C PHE A 346 -12.68 31.27 -46.95
N GLN A 347 -12.68 32.30 -46.09
CA GLN A 347 -12.94 33.68 -46.50
C GLN A 347 -11.81 34.65 -46.09
N LYS A 348 -10.92 34.90 -47.08
CA LYS A 348 -10.04 36.06 -47.28
C LYS A 348 -9.03 36.45 -46.17
N ALA A 349 -7.77 36.46 -46.60
CA ALA A 349 -6.57 37.12 -46.07
C ALA A 349 -6.77 38.30 -45.09
N ARG A 350 -6.40 38.08 -43.80
CA ARG A 350 -5.76 39.03 -42.85
C ARG A 350 -5.36 38.28 -41.54
N PRO A 351 -4.52 38.86 -40.65
CA PRO A 351 -3.37 38.19 -40.04
C PRO A 351 -3.71 37.21 -38.92
N GLN A 352 -2.75 36.31 -38.66
CA GLN A 352 -2.73 35.23 -37.67
C GLN A 352 -3.49 35.55 -36.38
N SER A 353 -4.69 34.95 -36.22
CA SER A 353 -5.34 34.83 -34.91
C SER A 353 -4.49 33.90 -34.05
N ILE A 354 -3.91 34.44 -32.98
CA ILE A 354 -3.22 33.66 -31.95
C ILE A 354 -4.22 32.63 -31.42
N VAL A 355 -3.90 31.34 -31.57
CA VAL A 355 -4.68 30.26 -30.94
C VAL A 355 -4.56 30.46 -29.44
N GLN A 356 -5.57 31.09 -28.82
CA GLN A 356 -5.63 31.20 -27.37
C GLN A 356 -5.92 29.80 -26.81
N GLY A 357 -5.06 29.36 -25.89
CA GLY A 357 -5.24 28.11 -25.15
C GLY A 357 -6.51 28.08 -24.30
N PRO A 358 -6.86 26.91 -23.71
CA PRO A 358 -8.01 26.80 -22.84
C PRO A 358 -7.87 27.73 -21.65
N THR A 359 -8.97 28.39 -21.28
CA THR A 359 -9.01 29.34 -20.17
C THR A 359 -8.92 28.60 -18.82
N PRO A 360 -8.58 29.28 -17.72
CA PRO A 360 -8.63 28.68 -16.38
C PRO A 360 -9.99 28.04 -16.06
N VAL A 361 -11.08 28.64 -16.55
CA VAL A 361 -12.45 28.14 -16.39
C VAL A 361 -12.65 26.83 -17.15
N ASP A 362 -12.14 26.72 -18.38
CA ASP A 362 -12.21 25.48 -19.15
C ASP A 362 -11.44 24.35 -18.47
N ILE A 363 -10.26 24.65 -17.92
CA ILE A 363 -9.44 23.70 -17.17
C ILE A 363 -10.18 23.20 -15.92
N ALA A 364 -10.84 24.09 -15.19
CA ALA A 364 -11.64 23.72 -14.01
C ALA A 364 -12.89 22.92 -14.39
N ASN A 365 -13.58 23.30 -15.47
CA ASN A 365 -14.76 22.59 -15.99
C ASN A 365 -14.44 21.15 -16.40
N ALA A 366 -13.20 20.86 -16.82
CA ALA A 366 -12.76 19.51 -17.12
C ALA A 366 -12.76 18.58 -15.88
N LEU A 367 -12.57 19.12 -14.67
CA LEU A 367 -12.60 18.35 -13.42
C LEU A 367 -13.97 18.34 -12.73
N LYS A 368 -14.87 19.24 -13.11
CA LYS A 368 -16.21 19.34 -12.50
C LYS A 368 -16.98 18.01 -12.42
N PRO A 369 -16.97 17.13 -13.44
CA PRO A 369 -17.60 15.82 -13.34
C PRO A 369 -16.99 14.94 -12.23
N LEU A 370 -15.66 14.98 -12.08
CA LEU A 370 -14.95 14.24 -11.03
C LEU A 370 -15.27 14.77 -9.63
N PHE A 371 -15.33 16.09 -9.45
CA PHE A 371 -15.72 16.67 -8.16
C PHE A 371 -17.17 16.34 -7.80
N THR A 372 -18.10 16.47 -8.76
CA THR A 372 -19.51 16.09 -8.53
C THR A 372 -19.62 14.62 -8.13
N TYR A 373 -18.89 13.74 -8.82
CA TYR A 373 -18.83 12.31 -8.51
C TYR A 373 -18.27 12.06 -7.10
N PHE A 374 -17.23 12.78 -6.68
CA PHE A 374 -16.72 12.67 -5.32
C PHE A 374 -17.70 13.21 -4.28
N ASP A 375 -18.30 14.37 -4.49
CA ASP A 375 -19.25 14.98 -3.57
C ASP A 375 -20.45 14.04 -3.31
N ASP A 376 -21.02 13.47 -4.37
CA ASP A 376 -22.13 12.52 -4.27
C ASP A 376 -21.76 11.28 -3.45
N ASN A 377 -20.56 10.73 -3.67
CA ASN A 377 -20.08 9.55 -2.92
C ASN A 377 -19.67 9.90 -1.48
N PHE A 378 -19.02 11.04 -1.28
CA PHE A 378 -18.51 11.48 0.02
C PHE A 378 -19.63 11.94 0.94
N ALA A 379 -20.76 12.41 0.42
CA ALA A 379 -21.95 12.72 1.22
C ALA A 379 -22.43 11.48 1.99
N ILE A 380 -22.58 10.34 1.31
CA ILE A 380 -22.98 9.07 1.94
C ILE A 380 -21.90 8.58 2.90
N MET A 381 -20.62 8.66 2.49
CA MET A 381 -19.51 8.23 3.34
C MET A 381 -19.40 9.05 4.62
N LYS A 382 -19.54 10.37 4.57
CA LYS A 382 -19.48 11.26 5.74
C LYS A 382 -20.62 11.01 6.73
N GLN A 383 -21.77 10.56 6.25
CA GLN A 383 -22.90 10.18 7.09
C GLN A 383 -22.74 8.81 7.75
N THR A 384 -21.88 7.94 7.23
CA THR A 384 -21.84 6.52 7.60
C THR A 384 -20.51 6.05 8.16
N LEU A 385 -19.39 6.39 7.52
CA LEU A 385 -18.03 6.09 7.99
C LEU A 385 -17.67 6.94 9.19
N THR A 386 -16.86 6.38 10.08
CA THR A 386 -16.18 7.16 11.13
C THR A 386 -15.24 8.20 10.51
N ASP A 387 -14.87 9.22 11.28
CA ASP A 387 -13.97 10.27 10.79
C ASP A 387 -12.59 9.69 10.41
N SER A 388 -12.09 8.75 11.22
CA SER A 388 -10.85 8.01 10.97
C SER A 388 -10.93 7.16 9.69
N ALA A 389 -12.02 6.42 9.47
CA ALA A 389 -12.21 5.63 8.26
C ALA A 389 -12.37 6.52 7.01
N MET A 390 -13.05 7.66 7.13
CA MET A 390 -13.21 8.63 6.04
C MET A 390 -11.84 9.19 5.60
N VAL A 391 -11.03 9.65 6.55
CA VAL A 391 -9.66 10.14 6.25
C VAL A 391 -8.82 9.02 5.62
N MET A 392 -8.98 7.77 6.04
CA MET A 392 -8.27 6.62 5.45
C MET A 392 -8.65 6.40 3.96
N VAL A 393 -9.94 6.45 3.65
CA VAL A 393 -10.46 6.33 2.27
C VAL A 393 -9.95 7.50 1.42
N MET A 394 -10.11 8.74 1.88
CA MET A 394 -9.65 9.94 1.16
C MET A 394 -8.14 9.94 0.94
N THR A 395 -7.35 9.55 1.95
CA THR A 395 -5.89 9.42 1.84
C THR A 395 -5.49 8.43 0.75
N ARG A 396 -6.22 7.32 0.61
CA ARG A 396 -5.95 6.32 -0.41
C ARG A 396 -6.36 6.82 -1.80
N LEU A 397 -7.51 7.49 -1.93
CA LEU A 397 -7.92 8.13 -3.18
C LEU A 397 -6.92 9.19 -3.64
N TRP A 398 -6.40 10.00 -2.72
CA TRP A 398 -5.34 10.96 -3.03
C TRP A 398 -4.10 10.27 -3.62
N LYS A 399 -3.69 9.11 -3.08
CA LYS A 399 -2.59 8.34 -3.67
C LYS A 399 -2.90 7.87 -5.09
N GLU A 400 -4.12 7.44 -5.37
CA GLU A 400 -4.56 7.03 -6.71
C GLU A 400 -4.57 8.23 -7.69
N VAL A 401 -4.99 9.41 -7.24
CA VAL A 401 -4.87 10.67 -7.99
C VAL A 401 -3.40 10.94 -8.33
N LEU A 402 -2.50 10.87 -7.35
CA LEU A 402 -1.07 11.10 -7.60
C LEU A 402 -0.49 10.07 -8.57
N VAL A 403 -0.86 8.79 -8.48
CA VAL A 403 -0.44 7.74 -9.42
C VAL A 403 -0.96 8.03 -10.83
N THR A 404 -2.21 8.47 -10.95
CA THR A 404 -2.84 8.72 -12.25
C THR A 404 -2.21 9.96 -12.91
N ILE A 405 -2.03 11.06 -12.17
CA ILE A 405 -1.33 12.25 -12.67
C ILE A 405 0.09 11.92 -13.07
N GLU A 406 0.83 11.17 -12.25
CA GLU A 406 2.17 10.74 -12.59
C GLU A 406 2.24 9.95 -13.90
N SER A 407 1.27 9.05 -14.14
CA SER A 407 1.20 8.27 -15.38
C SER A 407 0.96 9.14 -16.63
N LEU A 408 0.28 10.28 -16.48
CA LEU A 408 0.13 11.26 -17.56
C LEU A 408 1.47 11.91 -17.89
N LEU A 409 2.25 12.24 -16.87
CA LEU A 409 3.51 12.96 -17.00
C LEU A 409 4.64 12.08 -17.55
N VAL A 410 4.85 10.91 -16.92
CA VAL A 410 6.01 10.05 -17.17
C VAL A 410 5.64 8.56 -17.14
N PRO A 411 6.28 7.73 -17.99
CA PRO A 411 6.08 6.28 -17.95
C PRO A 411 6.59 5.70 -16.62
N PRO A 412 6.25 4.44 -16.25
CA PRO A 412 6.78 3.80 -15.04
C PRO A 412 8.32 3.69 -15.05
N LEU A 413 8.96 3.22 -13.98
CA LEU A 413 10.40 2.95 -14.03
C LEU A 413 10.67 1.68 -14.85
N SER A 414 11.64 1.70 -15.75
CA SER A 414 12.14 0.53 -16.48
C SER A 414 13.41 0.93 -17.26
N ASP A 415 14.20 -0.07 -17.64
CA ASP A 415 15.41 0.04 -18.45
C ASP A 415 15.15 0.13 -19.96
N LYS A 416 13.92 -0.16 -20.40
CA LYS A 416 13.49 -0.09 -21.80
C LYS A 416 12.97 1.31 -22.14
N PRO A 417 13.20 1.81 -23.37
CA PRO A 417 12.57 3.05 -23.83
C PRO A 417 11.04 2.91 -23.84
N SER A 418 10.35 4.04 -23.68
CA SER A 418 8.89 4.12 -23.70
C SER A 418 8.41 4.78 -25.00
N GLN A 419 7.27 4.33 -25.50
CA GLN A 419 6.56 4.97 -26.62
C GLN A 419 5.73 6.19 -26.18
N GLN A 420 5.66 6.46 -24.87
CA GLN A 420 4.95 7.61 -24.31
C GLN A 420 5.61 8.91 -24.78
N ARG A 421 4.84 9.77 -25.45
CA ARG A 421 5.34 11.07 -25.91
C ARG A 421 5.38 12.08 -24.75
N PRO A 422 6.44 12.91 -24.66
CA PRO A 422 6.48 14.04 -23.73
C PRO A 422 5.28 14.97 -23.97
N LEU A 423 4.77 15.54 -22.88
CA LEU A 423 3.75 16.59 -22.94
C LEU A 423 4.37 17.91 -23.40
N THR A 424 3.58 18.75 -24.05
CA THR A 424 3.90 20.16 -24.33
C THR A 424 3.87 20.99 -23.05
N GLN A 425 4.47 22.18 -23.03
CA GLN A 425 4.44 23.09 -21.86
C GLN A 425 3.00 23.38 -21.42
N GLN A 426 2.11 23.65 -22.38
CA GLN A 426 0.71 23.93 -22.13
C GLN A 426 -0.02 22.73 -21.52
N GLU A 427 0.23 21.52 -22.03
CA GLU A 427 -0.29 20.28 -21.45
C GLU A 427 0.21 20.07 -20.02
N LEU A 428 1.49 20.32 -19.78
CA LEU A 428 2.10 20.19 -18.45
C LEU A 428 1.45 21.15 -17.44
N ASP A 429 1.29 22.43 -17.82
CA ASP A 429 0.66 23.45 -16.98
C ASP A 429 -0.80 23.09 -16.63
N ILE A 430 -1.55 22.51 -17.58
CA ILE A 430 -2.92 22.01 -17.34
C ILE A 430 -2.91 20.88 -16.31
N VAL A 431 -2.01 19.91 -16.46
CA VAL A 431 -1.91 18.76 -15.53
C VAL A 431 -1.53 19.20 -14.12
N PHE A 432 -0.62 20.18 -13.96
CA PHE A 432 -0.29 20.73 -12.63
C PHE A 432 -1.41 21.59 -12.04
N LYS A 433 -2.19 22.30 -12.86
CA LYS A 433 -3.41 22.98 -12.39
C LYS A 433 -4.44 21.97 -11.90
N TRP A 434 -4.62 20.85 -12.60
CA TRP A 434 -5.48 19.76 -12.11
C TRP A 434 -4.99 19.19 -10.79
N LEU A 435 -3.68 18.96 -10.66
CA LEU A 435 -3.07 18.51 -9.40
C LEU A 435 -3.37 19.47 -8.24
N GLN A 436 -3.27 20.78 -8.47
CA GLN A 436 -3.55 21.79 -7.45
C GLN A 436 -5.04 21.82 -7.06
N MET A 437 -5.95 21.81 -8.03
CA MET A 437 -7.39 21.78 -7.73
C MET A 437 -7.80 20.51 -6.96
N LEU A 438 -7.22 19.36 -7.31
CA LEU A 438 -7.44 18.12 -6.56
C LEU A 438 -6.84 18.19 -5.16
N PHE A 439 -5.65 18.79 -4.99
CA PHE A 439 -5.06 19.02 -3.68
C PHE A 439 -6.00 19.83 -2.79
N ASP A 440 -6.52 20.95 -3.30
CA ASP A 440 -7.40 21.85 -2.57
C ASP A 440 -8.72 21.15 -2.21
N PHE A 441 -9.29 20.38 -3.14
CA PHE A 441 -10.48 19.56 -2.91
C PHE A 441 -10.28 18.53 -1.80
N PHE A 442 -9.18 17.76 -1.82
CA PHE A 442 -8.91 16.76 -0.79
C PHE A 442 -8.51 17.36 0.55
N HIS A 443 -7.99 18.59 0.59
CA HIS A 443 -7.71 19.31 1.83
C HIS A 443 -9.01 19.82 2.49
N ALA A 444 -10.00 20.22 1.67
CA ALA A 444 -11.33 20.66 2.07
C ALA A 444 -11.29 21.66 3.24
N VAL A 445 -10.67 22.82 3.00
CA VAL A 445 -10.66 23.94 3.95
C VAL A 445 -11.98 24.68 3.86
N ASP A 446 -12.64 24.83 5.00
CA ASP A 446 -13.83 25.68 5.09
C ASP A 446 -13.45 27.14 4.85
N GLU A 447 -14.14 27.80 3.92
CA GLU A 447 -13.90 29.21 3.58
C GLU A 447 -14.34 30.16 4.69
N GLU A 448 -15.29 29.74 5.55
CA GLU A 448 -15.81 30.59 6.63
C GLU A 448 -14.92 30.55 7.88
N ASP A 449 -14.49 29.35 8.29
CA ASP A 449 -13.79 29.12 9.56
C ASP A 449 -12.31 28.78 9.41
N GLY A 450 -11.83 28.58 8.16
CA GLY A 450 -10.44 28.18 7.87
C GLY A 450 -10.07 26.78 8.36
N THR A 451 -11.06 25.99 8.81
CA THR A 451 -10.84 24.64 9.37
C THR A 451 -10.79 23.62 8.25
N ALA A 452 -9.76 22.77 8.24
CA ALA A 452 -9.63 21.69 7.27
C ALA A 452 -10.44 20.46 7.71
N HIS A 453 -11.46 20.08 6.94
CA HIS A 453 -12.29 18.91 7.19
C HIS A 453 -11.90 17.68 6.35
N GLY A 454 -10.92 17.84 5.46
CA GLY A 454 -10.43 16.78 4.58
C GLY A 454 -9.18 16.09 5.10
N VAL A 455 -8.30 15.73 4.16
CA VAL A 455 -7.03 15.05 4.46
C VAL A 455 -6.02 16.06 5.03
N PRO A 456 -5.33 15.73 6.14
CA PRO A 456 -4.26 16.55 6.70
C PRO A 456 -3.12 16.86 5.72
N LEU A 457 -2.52 18.05 5.85
CA LEU A 457 -1.45 18.54 4.97
C LEU A 457 -0.20 17.66 4.96
N ASP A 458 0.16 17.07 6.10
CA ASP A 458 1.32 16.17 6.24
C ASP A 458 1.12 14.86 5.46
N ILE A 459 -0.14 14.47 5.24
CA ILE A 459 -0.50 13.32 4.40
C ILE A 459 -0.57 13.73 2.93
N LEU A 460 -1.16 14.89 2.62
CA LEU A 460 -1.29 15.38 1.24
C LEU A 460 0.08 15.68 0.62
N LYS A 461 0.96 16.37 1.35
CA LYS A 461 2.36 16.66 0.97
C LYS A 461 3.26 15.43 1.18
N SER A 462 2.84 14.31 0.63
CA SER A 462 3.62 13.08 0.62
C SER A 462 4.88 13.21 -0.24
N SER A 463 5.84 12.29 -0.08
CA SER A 463 7.02 12.20 -0.96
C SER A 463 6.64 12.18 -2.43
N LYS A 464 5.63 11.38 -2.79
CA LYS A 464 5.18 11.28 -4.18
C LYS A 464 4.65 12.61 -4.72
N TYR A 465 3.97 13.40 -3.89
CA TYR A 465 3.55 14.75 -4.27
C TYR A 465 4.76 15.67 -4.50
N HIS A 466 5.77 15.61 -3.61
CA HIS A 466 7.01 16.37 -3.80
C HIS A 466 7.79 15.92 -5.05
N ASP A 467 7.84 14.61 -5.33
CA ASP A 467 8.46 14.07 -6.53
C ASP A 467 7.76 14.63 -7.78
N LEU A 468 6.43 14.65 -7.79
CA LEU A 468 5.66 15.27 -8.89
C LEU A 468 5.94 16.76 -9.05
N GLN A 469 6.01 17.52 -7.95
CA GLN A 469 6.38 18.94 -8.01
C GLN A 469 7.80 19.13 -8.56
N ASN A 470 8.74 18.28 -8.14
CA ASN A 470 10.11 18.32 -8.61
C ASN A 470 10.23 17.98 -10.11
N LEU A 471 9.32 17.14 -10.61
CA LEU A 471 9.27 16.72 -12.02
C LEU A 471 9.17 17.91 -12.96
N ASN A 472 8.45 18.96 -12.55
CA ASN A 472 8.29 20.19 -13.31
C ASN A 472 9.65 20.84 -13.67
N PHE A 473 10.63 20.82 -12.76
CA PHE A 473 11.94 21.42 -12.99
C PHE A 473 12.75 20.70 -14.08
N PHE A 474 12.64 19.38 -14.14
CA PHE A 474 13.44 18.55 -15.04
C PHE A 474 12.75 18.24 -16.38
N TYR A 475 11.43 18.38 -16.47
CA TYR A 475 10.65 17.84 -17.59
C TYR A 475 11.14 18.27 -18.98
N PHE A 476 11.46 19.57 -19.11
CA PHE A 476 11.90 20.19 -20.35
C PHE A 476 13.42 20.42 -20.45
N GLU A 477 14.22 19.92 -19.50
CA GLU A 477 15.68 20.01 -19.62
C GLU A 477 16.19 19.21 -20.82
N SER A 478 17.36 19.56 -21.37
CA SER A 478 17.97 18.80 -22.45
C SER A 478 18.39 17.40 -22.00
N THR A 479 18.44 16.45 -22.94
CA THR A 479 18.79 15.05 -22.63
C THR A 479 20.19 14.95 -22.02
N GLU A 480 21.13 15.77 -22.48
CA GLU A 480 22.50 15.86 -21.93
C GLU A 480 22.52 16.37 -20.48
N ASN A 481 21.74 17.40 -20.16
CA ASN A 481 21.65 17.94 -18.81
C ASN A 481 21.03 16.93 -17.85
N LEU A 482 19.96 16.25 -18.27
CA LEU A 482 19.32 15.19 -17.50
C LEU A 482 20.30 14.05 -17.20
N ILE A 483 21.06 13.59 -18.19
CA ILE A 483 22.08 12.55 -18.00
C ILE A 483 23.12 13.00 -16.98
N ARG A 484 23.65 14.22 -17.13
CA ARG A 484 24.65 14.79 -16.21
C ARG A 484 24.11 14.91 -14.77
N THR A 485 22.88 15.36 -14.62
CA THR A 485 22.22 15.49 -13.32
C THR A 485 22.00 14.12 -12.69
N SER A 486 21.51 13.14 -13.46
CA SER A 486 21.35 11.75 -13.02
C SER A 486 22.66 11.13 -12.55
N GLU A 487 23.75 11.31 -13.30
CA GLU A 487 25.08 10.84 -12.89
C GLU A 487 25.58 11.51 -11.61
N SER A 488 25.33 12.82 -11.45
CA SER A 488 25.71 13.56 -10.25
C SER A 488 24.96 13.04 -9.02
N MET A 489 23.64 12.85 -9.15
CA MET A 489 22.79 12.28 -8.10
C MET A 489 23.22 10.85 -7.76
N ALA A 490 23.48 10.02 -8.77
CA ALA A 490 23.97 8.66 -8.60
C ALA A 490 25.27 8.60 -7.78
N LYS A 491 26.26 9.44 -8.14
CA LYS A 491 27.54 9.55 -7.44
C LYS A 491 27.34 10.02 -6.00
N ALA A 492 26.47 11.00 -5.77
CA ALA A 492 26.14 11.50 -4.44
C ALA A 492 25.49 10.41 -3.56
N THR A 493 24.58 9.61 -4.12
CA THR A 493 23.92 8.51 -3.41
C THR A 493 24.92 7.44 -2.99
N VAL A 494 25.81 7.02 -3.90
CA VAL A 494 26.88 6.06 -3.59
C VAL A 494 27.83 6.61 -2.53
N ALA A 495 28.28 7.87 -2.66
CA ALA A 495 29.16 8.51 -1.69
C ALA A 495 28.52 8.60 -0.30
N ARG A 496 27.21 8.89 -0.21
CA ARG A 496 26.48 8.91 1.06
C ARG A 496 26.31 7.51 1.66
N GLN A 497 26.04 6.49 0.84
CA GLN A 497 25.98 5.10 1.29
C GLN A 497 27.33 4.65 1.87
N GLN A 498 28.43 4.93 1.17
CA GLN A 498 29.79 4.67 1.66
C GLN A 498 30.09 5.45 2.95
N ALA A 499 29.75 6.74 3.03
CA ALA A 499 29.97 7.55 4.22
C ALA A 499 29.16 7.07 5.43
N ARG A 500 27.90 6.65 5.24
CA ARG A 500 27.08 6.01 6.28
C ARG A 500 27.74 4.72 6.75
N GLN A 501 28.23 3.91 5.82
CA GLN A 501 28.91 2.66 6.13
C GLN A 501 30.21 2.88 6.91
N THR A 502 31.05 3.83 6.52
CA THR A 502 32.27 4.18 7.25
C THR A 502 31.94 4.72 8.66
N ARG A 503 30.87 5.51 8.81
CA ARG A 503 30.39 5.97 10.12
C ARG A 503 29.91 4.81 11.00
N GLU A 504 29.21 3.83 10.44
CA GLU A 504 28.82 2.63 11.18
C GLU A 504 30.02 1.76 11.57
N LEU A 505 30.97 1.55 10.66
CA LEU A 505 32.22 0.84 10.92
C LEU A 505 33.03 1.53 12.04
N ASN A 506 33.17 2.87 11.98
CA ASN A 506 33.87 3.66 13.00
C ASN A 506 33.16 3.67 14.36
N ARG A 507 31.83 3.55 14.39
CA ARG A 507 31.10 3.32 15.65
C ARG A 507 31.29 1.92 16.23
N MET A 508 31.65 0.94 15.39
CA MET A 508 31.91 -0.45 15.81
C MET A 508 33.37 -0.73 16.14
N SER A 509 34.31 0.15 15.74
CA SER A 509 35.76 0.03 15.99
C SER A 509 36.29 0.96 17.08
N ALA A 510 35.45 1.82 17.68
CA ALA A 510 35.86 2.60 18.84
C ALA A 510 36.09 1.69 20.07
N PRO A 511 37.31 1.64 20.64
CA PRO A 511 37.55 0.99 21.92
C PRO A 511 36.74 1.69 23.02
N ALA A 512 36.25 0.95 24.00
CA ALA A 512 35.54 1.50 25.15
C ALA A 512 36.50 2.16 26.15
N THR A 513 37.34 3.09 25.72
CA THR A 513 38.09 3.98 26.62
C THR A 513 38.35 5.33 25.93
N LEU A 514 38.15 6.41 26.69
CA LEU A 514 38.50 7.79 26.39
C LEU A 514 37.55 8.61 25.49
N ALA A 515 36.41 9.01 26.08
CA ALA A 515 35.77 10.29 25.79
C ALA A 515 35.21 10.88 27.09
N GLN A 516 36.12 11.27 27.99
CA GLN A 516 35.86 12.27 29.01
C GLN A 516 36.14 13.66 28.39
N HIS A 517 35.36 14.66 28.83
CA HIS A 517 35.31 16.06 28.38
C HIS A 517 34.44 16.24 27.11
N SER A 518 33.38 17.04 27.09
CA SER A 518 32.97 18.16 27.92
C SER A 518 31.49 18.45 27.64
N PHE A 519 30.65 18.56 28.68
CA PHE A 519 29.59 19.56 28.77
C PHE A 519 29.05 19.55 30.20
N SER A 520 29.28 20.68 30.88
CA SER A 520 28.84 21.00 32.23
C SER A 520 27.34 21.29 32.27
N GLY A 521 26.65 20.75 33.25
CA GLY A 521 25.26 21.10 33.58
C GLY A 521 24.76 20.25 34.73
N ALA A 522 24.80 20.82 35.93
CA ALA A 522 24.62 20.16 37.21
C ALA A 522 23.19 19.64 37.46
N ALA A 523 23.08 18.35 37.82
CA ALA A 523 22.20 17.83 38.88
C ALA A 523 22.53 16.35 39.13
N SER A 524 23.29 16.07 40.20
CA SER A 524 23.40 14.74 40.81
C SER A 524 22.29 14.59 41.86
N LEU A 525 21.61 13.45 41.90
CA LEU A 525 21.70 12.51 43.03
C LEU A 525 20.98 11.17 42.78
N MET A 526 21.58 10.12 43.33
CA MET A 526 21.12 8.74 43.56
C MET A 526 21.31 7.70 42.44
N GLY A 527 22.28 6.82 42.70
CA GLY A 527 22.79 5.79 41.81
C GLY A 527 22.13 4.42 41.93
N VAL A 528 22.17 3.70 40.81
CA VAL A 528 22.07 2.24 40.70
C VAL A 528 22.98 1.82 39.52
N PRO A 529 23.76 0.73 39.60
CA PRO A 529 24.66 0.34 38.51
C PRO A 529 23.85 -0.15 37.30
N SER A 530 23.82 0.63 36.23
CA SER A 530 23.20 0.23 34.96
C SER A 530 24.05 -0.84 34.27
N THR A 531 23.72 -2.11 34.51
CA THR A 531 24.12 -3.20 33.62
C THR A 531 23.43 -2.97 32.27
N ARG A 532 24.23 -2.56 31.27
CA ARG A 532 23.78 -2.35 29.89
C ARG A 532 23.19 -3.65 29.34
N ARG A 533 21.85 -3.75 29.31
CA ARG A 533 21.17 -4.76 28.51
C ARG A 533 21.44 -4.49 27.04
N SER A 534 21.99 -5.50 26.37
CA SER A 534 21.84 -5.75 24.94
C SER A 534 20.48 -5.24 24.46
N LYS A 535 20.46 -4.45 23.37
CA LYS A 535 19.22 -4.07 22.68
C LYS A 535 18.55 -5.35 22.19
N SER A 536 17.73 -5.93 23.04
CA SER A 536 16.88 -7.07 22.70
C SER A 536 15.87 -6.59 21.68
N ILE A 537 15.74 -7.38 20.61
CA ILE A 537 14.74 -7.30 19.53
C ILE A 537 13.29 -7.29 20.10
N MET A 538 13.10 -7.45 21.41
CA MET A 538 11.79 -7.29 22.07
C MET A 538 11.34 -5.83 22.29
N LEU A 539 12.22 -4.82 22.30
CA LEU A 539 11.78 -3.42 22.45
C LEU A 539 11.13 -2.83 21.18
N SER A 540 11.15 -3.57 20.07
CA SER A 540 10.45 -3.22 18.83
C SER A 540 9.04 -3.79 18.75
N ARG A 541 8.43 -4.22 19.86
CA ARG A 541 7.07 -4.80 19.89
C ARG A 541 6.01 -3.88 20.50
N ASN A 542 6.40 -2.74 21.10
CA ASN A 542 5.42 -1.75 21.56
C ASN A 542 4.84 -0.98 20.36
N LEU A 543 3.52 -0.99 20.21
CA LEU A 543 2.76 -0.38 19.11
C LEU A 543 3.19 1.08 18.83
N GLY A 544 3.52 1.84 19.89
CA GLY A 544 4.01 3.22 19.78
C GLY A 544 5.46 3.32 19.28
N THR A 545 6.36 2.42 19.68
CA THR A 545 7.76 2.42 19.20
C THR A 545 7.86 1.91 17.77
N MET A 546 7.01 0.96 17.36
CA MET A 546 6.89 0.51 15.97
C MET A 546 6.36 1.60 15.04
N LYS A 547 5.29 2.31 15.43
CA LYS A 547 4.74 3.44 14.65
C LYS A 547 5.80 4.53 14.47
N LYS A 548 6.46 4.93 15.56
CA LYS A 548 7.50 5.96 15.54
C LYS A 548 8.74 5.55 14.73
N ALA A 549 9.22 4.31 14.88
CA ALA A 549 10.35 3.81 14.09
C ALA A 549 10.02 3.66 12.61
N LYS A 550 8.79 3.25 12.27
CA LYS A 550 8.32 3.16 10.88
C LYS A 550 8.13 4.55 10.27
N GLU A 551 7.64 5.51 11.04
CA GLU A 551 7.50 6.91 10.65
C GLU A 551 8.85 7.59 10.46
N GLU A 552 9.81 7.35 11.36
CA GLU A 552 11.18 7.86 11.25
C GLU A 552 11.91 7.25 10.06
N LYS A 553 11.79 5.93 9.86
CA LYS A 553 12.32 5.24 8.67
C LYS A 553 11.63 5.71 7.38
N ARG A 554 10.33 6.02 7.44
CA ARG A 554 9.60 6.62 6.32
C ARG A 554 10.15 8.01 6.04
N LYS A 555 10.29 8.87 7.04
CA LYS A 555 10.83 10.23 6.91
C LYS A 555 12.27 10.22 6.39
N GLU A 556 13.09 9.25 6.79
CA GLU A 556 14.45 9.07 6.29
C GLU A 556 14.47 8.59 4.83
N ALA A 557 13.64 7.62 4.45
CA ALA A 557 13.50 7.17 3.07
C ALA A 557 12.93 8.27 2.15
N GLN A 558 12.06 9.14 2.66
CA GLN A 558 11.51 10.31 1.95
C GLN A 558 12.55 11.42 1.73
N ALA A 559 13.66 11.40 2.48
CA ALA A 559 14.71 12.42 2.37
C ALA A 559 15.85 12.02 1.41
N GLU A 560 15.79 10.83 0.81
CA GLU A 560 16.81 10.37 -0.14
C GLU A 560 16.49 10.86 -1.56
N PRO A 561 17.33 11.73 -2.17
CA PRO A 561 17.15 12.14 -3.55
C PRO A 561 17.41 10.94 -4.46
N SER A 562 16.38 10.46 -5.15
CA SER A 562 16.50 9.42 -6.17
C SER A 562 16.55 10.04 -7.57
N ASP A 563 17.38 9.46 -8.44
CA ASP A 563 17.45 9.82 -9.86
C ASP A 563 16.31 9.20 -10.69
N ASP A 564 15.42 8.40 -10.07
CA ASP A 564 14.36 7.64 -10.76
C ASP A 564 13.46 8.51 -11.64
N MET A 565 13.14 9.72 -11.19
CA MET A 565 12.30 10.65 -11.95
C MET A 565 12.98 11.11 -13.26
N ILE A 566 14.29 11.38 -13.20
CA ILE A 566 15.07 11.76 -14.38
C ILE A 566 15.13 10.59 -15.35
N LEU A 567 15.37 9.38 -14.85
CA LEU A 567 15.39 8.17 -15.68
C LEU A 567 14.05 7.99 -16.40
N ARG A 568 12.92 8.21 -15.72
CA ARG A 568 11.59 8.12 -16.33
C ARG A 568 11.34 9.18 -17.41
N ILE A 569 11.88 10.40 -17.25
CA ILE A 569 11.85 11.42 -18.33
C ILE A 569 12.69 10.96 -19.52
N LEU A 570 13.90 10.46 -19.27
CA LEU A 570 14.81 9.94 -20.30
C LEU A 570 14.20 8.76 -21.09
N ARG A 571 13.33 7.95 -20.48
CA ARG A 571 12.62 6.86 -21.19
C ARG A 571 11.76 7.34 -22.35
N MET A 572 11.26 8.59 -22.31
CA MET A 572 10.48 9.16 -23.41
C MET A 572 11.35 9.70 -24.56
N ARG A 573 12.67 9.58 -24.46
CA ARG A 573 13.67 10.17 -25.35
C ARG A 573 14.50 9.08 -26.00
N PRO A 574 14.33 8.81 -27.31
CA PRO A 574 15.04 7.73 -28.00
C PRO A 574 16.56 7.82 -27.87
N GLU A 575 17.12 9.03 -27.84
CA GLU A 575 18.56 9.26 -27.73
C GLU A 575 19.17 8.77 -26.40
N ALA A 576 18.36 8.58 -25.36
CA ALA A 576 18.83 8.15 -24.04
C ALA A 576 18.90 6.62 -23.86
N GLU A 577 18.52 5.83 -24.87
CA GLU A 577 18.40 4.37 -24.76
C GLU A 577 19.68 3.69 -24.24
N ARG A 578 20.84 4.10 -24.76
CA ARG A 578 22.14 3.54 -24.33
C ARG A 578 22.41 3.82 -22.85
N TYR A 579 22.19 5.07 -22.43
CA TYR A 579 22.38 5.49 -21.05
C TYR A 579 21.46 4.73 -20.09
N LEU A 580 20.19 4.53 -20.45
CA LEU A 580 19.22 3.80 -19.63
C LEU A 580 19.67 2.35 -19.37
N LYS A 581 20.16 1.65 -20.40
CA LYS A 581 20.69 0.29 -20.26
C LYS A 581 21.93 0.25 -19.35
N ASP A 582 22.86 1.17 -19.54
CA ASP A 582 24.08 1.23 -18.73
C ASP A 582 23.78 1.58 -17.27
N ARG A 583 22.86 2.52 -17.04
CA ARG A 583 22.43 2.92 -15.69
C ARG A 583 21.67 1.80 -14.97
N SER A 584 20.81 1.07 -15.68
CA SER A 584 20.12 -0.11 -15.14
C SER A 584 21.11 -1.17 -14.66
N ARG A 585 22.09 -1.52 -15.50
CA ARG A 585 23.18 -2.44 -15.13
C ARG A 585 23.99 -1.93 -13.95
N GLN A 586 24.23 -0.62 -13.87
CA GLN A 586 24.94 -0.02 -12.73
C GLN A 586 24.13 -0.16 -11.43
N LYS A 587 22.81 0.11 -11.47
CA LYS A 587 21.92 -0.07 -10.32
C LYS A 587 21.86 -1.53 -9.87
N GLU A 588 21.76 -2.47 -10.82
CA GLU A 588 21.76 -3.91 -10.54
C GLU A 588 23.07 -4.36 -9.87
N ARG A 589 24.23 -3.91 -10.38
CA ARG A 589 25.53 -4.19 -9.77
C ARG A 589 25.65 -3.63 -8.35
N LEU A 590 25.17 -2.41 -8.12
CA LEU A 590 25.17 -1.79 -6.80
C LEU A 590 24.26 -2.55 -5.83
N ALA A 591 23.07 -2.96 -6.29
CA ALA A 591 22.15 -3.77 -5.50
C ALA A 591 22.74 -5.15 -5.15
N ALA A 592 23.37 -5.83 -6.12
CA ALA A 592 24.05 -7.10 -5.91
C ALA A 592 25.23 -6.96 -4.92
N HIS A 593 26.03 -5.90 -5.04
CA HIS A 593 27.09 -5.61 -4.09
C HIS A 593 26.56 -5.37 -2.67
N ALA A 594 25.51 -4.54 -2.53
CA ALA A 594 24.88 -4.28 -1.23
C ALA A 594 24.28 -5.54 -0.61
N ALA A 595 23.65 -6.41 -1.41
CA ALA A 595 23.11 -7.69 -0.96
C ALA A 595 24.22 -8.65 -0.49
N ALA A 596 25.29 -8.79 -1.27
CA ALA A 596 26.44 -9.62 -0.92
C ALA A 596 27.09 -9.14 0.39
N GLU A 597 27.23 -7.83 0.55
CA GLU A 597 27.80 -7.22 1.75
C GLU A 597 26.92 -7.41 3.00
N LEU A 598 25.59 -7.32 2.86
CA LEU A 598 24.65 -7.65 3.92
C LEU A 598 24.81 -9.11 4.39
N ILE A 599 24.97 -10.04 3.45
CA ILE A 599 25.20 -11.46 3.75
C ILE A 599 26.53 -11.65 4.51
N VAL A 600 27.60 -11.01 4.06
CA VAL A 600 28.91 -11.05 4.74
C VAL A 600 28.81 -10.46 6.15
N ARG A 601 28.13 -9.33 6.33
CA ARG A 601 27.93 -8.69 7.63
C ARG A 601 27.11 -9.56 8.59
N GLN A 602 26.04 -10.19 8.10
CA GLN A 602 25.25 -11.14 8.89
C GLN A 602 26.10 -12.35 9.32
N SER A 603 26.92 -12.88 8.41
CA SER A 603 27.83 -13.99 8.69
C SER A 603 28.87 -13.63 9.77
N LEU A 604 29.46 -12.43 9.68
CA LEU A 604 30.40 -11.91 10.68
C LEU A 604 29.74 -11.67 12.04
N MET A 605 28.50 -11.19 12.06
CA MET A 605 27.73 -11.02 13.31
C MET A 605 27.40 -12.37 13.95
N ALA A 606 27.03 -13.37 13.16
CA ALA A 606 26.78 -14.74 13.63
C ALA A 606 28.05 -15.41 14.18
N GLN A 607 29.21 -15.21 13.53
CA GLN A 607 30.49 -15.70 14.04
C GLN A 607 30.86 -15.03 15.38
N ARG A 608 30.65 -13.72 15.51
CA ARG A 608 30.91 -12.99 16.77
C ARG A 608 29.97 -13.40 17.91
N SER A 609 28.71 -13.74 17.63
CA SER A 609 27.81 -14.27 18.67
C SER A 609 28.22 -15.67 19.11
N MET A 610 28.72 -16.52 18.21
CA MET A 610 29.24 -17.84 18.57
C MET A 610 30.55 -17.77 19.38
N ALA A 611 31.42 -16.80 19.08
CA ALA A 611 32.68 -16.61 19.81
C ALA A 611 32.50 -16.05 21.24
N ARG A 612 31.40 -15.35 21.53
CA ARG A 612 31.07 -14.84 22.88
C ARG A 612 30.32 -15.84 23.77
N GLY A 613 29.94 -17.00 23.22
CA GLY A 613 29.27 -18.08 23.94
C GLY A 613 30.16 -19.27 24.29
N ARG A 614 31.48 -19.14 24.12
CA ARG A 614 32.48 -20.13 24.56
C ARG A 614 33.26 -19.61 25.76
#